data_AF-A0A0M8VLD9-F1
#
_entry.id   AF-A0A0M8VLD9-F1
#
_cell.length_a   1.000
_cell.length_b   1.000
_cell.length_c   1.000
_cell.angle_alpha   90.00
_cell.angle_beta   90.00
_cell.angle_gamma   90.00
#
_symmetry.space_group_name_H-M   'P 1'
#
loop_
_entity.id
_entity.type
_entity.pdbx_description
1 polymer ?
#
loop_
_entity_poly.entity_id
_entity_poly.type
_entity_poly.pdbx_seq_one_letter_code
_entity_poly.pdbx_strand_id
1 'polypeptide(L)'
;MGPAPLTSPETASTSVITILALVLGSSVVAGALGHILTGLRAGATVRRDRYAAAVKVLVARIEYPYRIRRRTSDDPEVLSTLAITGHDLQETLAESRAWIATESTVLSEVFDNCLTNLDAAFKQACSDAWNATPVTVAAEMNLGGFGVGNQQHIVTTMERALGYRFGLRRLIPAFVLRRTFRRLQLLP
;
A
#
# COMPACT_ATOMS: atom_id res chain seq x y z
N MET A 1 -75.97 41.55 27.05
CA MET A 1 -75.76 40.10 26.84
C MET A 1 -75.37 39.89 25.39
N GLY A 2 -74.07 39.81 25.10
CA GLY A 2 -73.56 39.58 23.75
C GLY A 2 -73.05 38.13 23.62
N PRO A 3 -73.23 37.45 22.48
CA PRO A 3 -72.72 36.10 22.30
C PRO A 3 -71.21 36.13 22.08
N ALA A 4 -70.50 35.25 22.79
CA ALA A 4 -69.06 35.04 22.61
C ALA A 4 -68.78 34.28 21.30
N PRO A 5 -67.70 34.61 20.56
CA PRO A 5 -67.33 33.87 19.36
C PRO A 5 -66.66 32.55 19.75
N LEU A 6 -67.14 31.45 19.18
CA LEU A 6 -66.49 30.14 19.26
C LEU A 6 -65.30 30.13 18.29
N THR A 7 -64.08 30.11 18.81
CA THR A 7 -62.87 29.85 18.03
C THR A 7 -62.79 28.36 17.71
N SER A 8 -62.91 28.00 16.44
CA SER A 8 -62.67 26.65 15.94
C SER A 8 -61.20 26.26 16.14
N PRO A 9 -60.88 25.04 16.59
CA PRO A 9 -59.51 24.57 16.62
C PRO A 9 -59.02 24.34 15.18
N GLU A 10 -58.00 25.10 14.78
CA GLU A 10 -57.25 24.87 13.55
C GLU A 10 -56.44 23.57 13.72
N THR A 11 -57.05 22.43 13.39
CA THR A 11 -56.33 21.17 13.26
C THR A 11 -55.34 21.30 12.12
N ALA A 12 -54.07 21.55 12.46
CA ALA A 12 -52.94 21.45 11.56
C ALA A 12 -52.86 20.01 11.03
N SER A 13 -53.57 19.74 9.93
CA SER A 13 -53.53 18.48 9.21
C SER A 13 -52.16 18.40 8.52
N THR A 14 -51.14 18.05 9.30
CA THR A 14 -49.84 17.67 8.77
C THR A 14 -50.07 16.40 7.99
N SER A 15 -50.30 16.56 6.69
CA SER A 15 -50.78 15.51 5.80
C SER A 15 -49.81 14.32 5.87
N VAL A 16 -50.35 13.11 6.10
CA VAL A 16 -49.58 11.85 6.16
C VAL A 16 -48.67 11.69 4.93
N ILE A 17 -49.09 12.27 3.80
CA ILE A 17 -48.33 12.35 2.54
C ILE A 17 -47.00 13.11 2.70
N THR A 18 -46.95 14.20 3.48
CA THR A 18 -45.75 14.98 3.74
C THR A 18 -44.74 14.20 4.60
N ILE A 19 -45.24 13.46 5.59
CA ILE A 19 -44.41 12.59 6.44
C ILE A 19 -43.86 11.41 5.61
N LEU A 20 -44.69 10.78 4.78
CA LEU A 20 -44.27 9.68 3.91
C LEU A 20 -43.23 10.13 2.88
N ALA A 21 -43.42 11.31 2.26
CA ALA A 21 -42.47 11.87 1.30
C ALA A 21 -41.12 12.23 1.94
N LEU A 22 -41.12 12.74 3.17
CA LEU A 22 -39.89 13.04 3.91
C LEU A 22 -39.13 11.75 4.28
N VAL A 23 -39.85 10.72 4.74
CA VAL A 23 -39.27 9.42 5.11
C VAL A 23 -38.70 8.71 3.88
N LEU A 24 -39.45 8.68 2.76
CA LEU A 24 -38.99 8.07 1.51
C LEU A 24 -37.86 8.86 0.85
N GLY A 25 -37.86 10.20 0.94
CA GLY A 25 -36.74 11.03 0.49
C GLY A 25 -35.47 10.79 1.31
N SER A 26 -35.60 10.59 2.63
CA SER A 26 -34.47 10.32 3.52
C SER A 26 -33.82 8.95 3.27
N SER A 27 -34.60 7.93 2.91
CA SER A 27 -34.09 6.58 2.67
C SER A 27 -33.34 6.46 1.34
N VAL A 28 -33.78 7.16 0.29
CA VAL A 28 -33.06 7.20 -0.99
C VAL A 28 -31.73 7.95 -0.85
N VAL A 29 -31.71 9.08 -0.14
CA VAL A 29 -30.48 9.85 0.11
C VAL A 29 -29.51 9.07 0.99
N ALA A 30 -30.00 8.43 2.07
CA ALA A 30 -29.18 7.57 2.91
C ALA A 30 -28.63 6.35 2.14
N GLY A 31 -29.44 5.74 1.26
CA GLY A 31 -29.02 4.65 0.38
C GLY A 31 -27.92 5.08 -0.61
N ALA A 32 -28.09 6.22 -1.28
CA ALA A 32 -27.10 6.77 -2.20
C ALA A 32 -25.77 7.11 -1.48
N LEU A 33 -25.84 7.75 -0.32
CA LEU A 33 -24.67 8.02 0.53
C LEU A 33 -23.98 6.71 0.95
N GLY A 34 -24.75 5.70 1.36
CA GLY A 34 -24.25 4.38 1.74
C GLY A 34 -23.52 3.67 0.60
N HIS A 35 -24.06 3.72 -0.62
CA HIS A 35 -23.39 3.16 -1.80
C HIS A 35 -22.10 3.90 -2.16
N ILE A 36 -22.08 5.23 -2.11
CA ILE A 36 -20.88 6.03 -2.35
C ILE A 36 -19.80 5.72 -1.30
N LEU A 37 -20.17 5.69 -0.01
CA LEU A 37 -19.27 5.36 1.09
C LEU A 37 -18.68 3.95 0.94
N THR A 38 -19.50 2.98 0.54
CA THR A 38 -19.07 1.59 0.31
C THR A 38 -18.09 1.50 -0.86
N GLY A 39 -18.39 2.15 -1.99
CA GLY A 39 -17.49 2.20 -3.15
C GLY A 39 -16.14 2.87 -2.82
N LEU A 40 -16.16 3.97 -2.06
CA LEU A 40 -14.95 4.64 -1.59
C LEU A 40 -14.11 3.74 -0.67
N ARG A 41 -14.75 2.92 0.18
CA ARG A 41 -14.08 1.98 1.08
C ARG A 41 -13.49 0.79 0.33
N ALA A 42 -14.19 0.25 -0.66
CA ALA A 42 -13.69 -0.82 -1.51
C ALA A 42 -12.42 -0.38 -2.26
N GLY A 43 -12.45 0.78 -2.91
CA GLY A 43 -11.26 1.34 -3.58
C GLY A 43 -10.10 1.64 -2.62
N ALA A 44 -10.39 2.03 -1.38
CA ALA A 44 -9.35 2.25 -0.37
C ALA A 44 -8.68 0.95 0.11
N THR A 45 -9.43 -0.16 0.17
CA THR A 45 -8.90 -1.47 0.53
C THR A 45 -8.00 -2.00 -0.57
N VAL A 46 -8.45 -1.98 -1.83
CA VAL A 46 -7.64 -2.40 -2.99
C VAL A 46 -6.32 -1.63 -3.05
N ARG A 47 -6.34 -0.31 -2.85
CA ARG A 47 -5.10 0.48 -2.80
C ARG A 47 -4.18 0.06 -1.65
N ARG A 48 -4.75 -0.19 -0.47
CA ARG A 48 -3.97 -0.65 0.69
C ARG A 48 -3.27 -1.97 0.38
N ASP A 49 -3.98 -2.91 -0.22
CA ASP A 49 -3.43 -4.22 -0.57
C ASP A 49 -2.33 -4.10 -1.63
N ARG A 50 -2.51 -3.24 -2.64
CA ARG A 50 -1.49 -2.96 -3.66
C ARG A 50 -0.24 -2.30 -3.08
N TYR A 51 -0.38 -1.37 -2.13
CA TYR A 51 0.79 -0.81 -1.42
C TYR A 51 1.48 -1.83 -0.52
N ALA A 52 0.71 -2.69 0.17
CA ALA A 52 1.28 -3.79 0.94
C ALA A 52 2.06 -4.77 0.05
N ALA A 53 1.55 -5.05 -1.16
CA ALA A 53 2.24 -5.85 -2.16
C ALA A 53 3.56 -5.19 -2.59
N ALA A 54 3.59 -3.87 -2.81
CA ALA A 54 4.83 -3.16 -3.14
C ALA A 54 5.88 -3.23 -2.01
N VAL A 55 5.45 -3.13 -0.74
CA VAL A 55 6.34 -3.33 0.41
C VAL A 55 6.86 -4.76 0.45
N LYS A 56 6.00 -5.76 0.20
CA LYS A 56 6.38 -7.17 0.09
C LYS A 56 7.44 -7.38 -0.99
N VAL A 57 7.38 -6.68 -2.11
CA VAL A 57 8.39 -6.74 -3.18
C VAL A 57 9.74 -6.18 -2.71
N LEU A 58 9.79 -5.09 -1.95
CA LEU A 58 11.04 -4.58 -1.37
C LEU A 58 11.68 -5.63 -0.46
N VAL A 59 10.87 -6.26 0.41
CA VAL A 59 11.33 -7.34 1.28
C VAL A 59 11.80 -8.55 0.46
N ALA A 60 11.06 -8.94 -0.57
CA ALA A 60 11.46 -10.05 -1.44
C ALA A 60 12.79 -9.77 -2.15
N ARG A 61 13.04 -8.52 -2.57
CA ARG A 61 14.33 -8.09 -3.13
C ARG A 61 15.46 -8.14 -2.11
N ILE A 62 15.23 -7.71 -0.87
CA ILE A 62 16.18 -7.86 0.25
C ILE A 62 16.50 -9.34 0.51
N GLU A 63 15.50 -10.22 0.44
CA GLU A 63 15.62 -11.65 0.74
C GLU A 63 16.25 -12.49 -0.38
N TYR A 64 16.14 -12.05 -1.64
CA TYR A 64 16.55 -12.86 -2.79
C TYR A 64 18.03 -13.30 -2.79
N PRO A 65 19.03 -12.46 -2.42
CA PRO A 65 20.42 -12.91 -2.30
C PRO A 65 20.59 -14.06 -1.30
N TYR A 66 19.82 -14.05 -0.20
CA TYR A 66 19.87 -15.13 0.78
C TYR A 66 19.27 -16.44 0.25
N ARG A 67 18.27 -16.36 -0.65
CA ARG A 67 17.71 -17.54 -1.32
C ARG A 67 18.75 -18.20 -2.22
N ILE A 68 19.47 -17.41 -3.01
CA ILE A 68 20.59 -17.90 -3.84
C ILE A 68 21.66 -18.54 -2.96
N ARG A 69 22.01 -17.88 -1.85
CA ARG A 69 23.06 -18.35 -0.94
C ARG A 69 22.72 -19.66 -0.23
N ARG A 70 21.42 -19.93 -0.02
CA ARG A 70 20.92 -21.15 0.63
C ARG A 70 20.65 -22.31 -0.34
N ARG A 71 20.99 -22.17 -1.62
CA ARG A 71 20.85 -23.27 -2.57
C ARG A 71 21.69 -24.47 -2.12
N THR A 72 21.14 -25.66 -2.29
CA THR A 72 21.75 -26.92 -1.81
C THR A 72 22.53 -27.67 -2.88
N SER A 73 22.34 -27.32 -4.15
CA SER A 73 23.11 -27.81 -5.28
C SER A 73 23.15 -26.77 -6.40
N ASP A 74 24.04 -27.00 -7.37
CA ASP A 74 24.10 -26.28 -8.65
C ASP A 74 23.47 -27.10 -9.79
N ASP A 75 22.55 -28.02 -9.44
CA ASP A 75 21.84 -28.79 -10.45
C ASP A 75 20.99 -27.85 -11.34
N PRO A 76 20.87 -28.12 -12.64
CA PRO A 76 20.16 -27.23 -13.57
C PRO A 76 18.73 -26.87 -13.13
N GLU A 77 18.03 -27.78 -12.45
CA GLU A 77 16.68 -27.56 -11.94
C GLU A 77 16.63 -26.53 -10.80
N VAL A 78 17.58 -26.59 -9.86
CA VAL A 78 17.70 -25.64 -8.74
C VAL A 78 18.06 -24.25 -9.27
N LEU A 79 19.02 -24.20 -10.21
CA LEU A 79 19.44 -22.95 -10.85
C LEU A 79 18.29 -22.32 -11.65
N SER A 80 17.54 -23.13 -12.41
CA SER A 80 16.37 -22.67 -13.17
C SER A 80 15.29 -22.11 -12.25
N THR A 81 15.00 -22.78 -11.12
CA THR A 81 14.01 -22.31 -10.13
C THR A 81 14.40 -20.96 -9.54
N LEU A 82 15.67 -20.76 -9.19
CA LEU A 82 16.17 -19.47 -8.69
C LEU A 82 16.10 -18.39 -9.78
N ALA A 83 16.47 -18.71 -11.03
CA ALA A 83 16.39 -17.78 -12.14
C ALA A 83 14.94 -17.32 -12.42
N ILE A 84 13.97 -18.24 -12.41
CA ILE A 84 12.54 -17.94 -12.53
C ILE A 84 12.09 -17.03 -11.38
N THR A 85 12.44 -17.38 -10.13
CA THR A 85 12.12 -16.55 -8.96
C THR A 85 12.68 -15.12 -9.10
N GLY A 86 13.90 -14.98 -9.65
CA GLY A 86 14.50 -13.68 -9.94
C GLY A 86 13.76 -12.90 -11.02
N HIS A 87 13.29 -13.56 -12.08
CA HIS A 87 12.48 -12.94 -13.15
C HIS A 87 11.12 -12.49 -12.61
N ASP A 88 10.39 -13.37 -11.92
CA ASP A 88 9.09 -13.05 -11.32
C ASP A 88 9.20 -11.84 -10.37
N LEU A 89 10.30 -11.75 -9.61
CA LEU A 89 10.57 -10.61 -8.75
C LEU A 89 10.80 -9.31 -9.54
N GLN A 90 11.51 -9.37 -10.68
CA GLN A 90 11.71 -8.21 -11.55
C GLN A 90 10.39 -7.75 -12.18
N GLU A 91 9.55 -8.68 -12.65
CA GLU A 91 8.24 -8.38 -13.20
C GLU A 91 7.32 -7.75 -12.16
N THR A 92 7.23 -8.35 -10.97
CA THR A 92 6.39 -7.83 -9.87
C THR A 92 6.87 -6.44 -9.42
N LEU A 93 8.18 -6.17 -9.48
CA LEU A 93 8.74 -4.86 -9.20
C LEU A 93 8.37 -3.84 -10.28
N ALA A 94 8.44 -4.22 -11.56
CA ALA A 94 8.01 -3.35 -12.66
C ALA A 94 6.51 -3.02 -12.56
N GLU A 95 5.66 -4.03 -12.28
CA GLU A 95 4.23 -3.84 -12.03
C GLU A 95 3.99 -2.86 -10.87
N SER A 96 4.67 -3.08 -9.74
CA SER A 96 4.52 -2.22 -8.55
C SER A 96 4.92 -0.78 -8.84
N ARG A 97 6.03 -0.55 -9.57
CA ARG A 97 6.45 0.80 -9.98
C ARG A 97 5.42 1.47 -10.87
N ALA A 98 4.97 0.78 -11.92
CA ALA A 98 3.98 1.33 -12.84
C ALA A 98 2.68 1.68 -12.10
N TRP A 99 2.19 0.79 -11.26
CA TRP A 99 0.97 1.02 -10.48
C TRP A 99 1.12 2.21 -9.52
N ILE A 100 2.19 2.27 -8.71
CA ILE A 100 2.42 3.38 -7.78
C ILE A 100 2.55 4.71 -8.54
N ALA A 101 3.25 4.74 -9.69
CA ALA A 101 3.42 5.96 -10.48
C ALA A 101 2.08 6.52 -10.98
N THR A 102 1.15 5.64 -11.40
CA THR A 102 -0.19 6.07 -11.82
C THR A 102 -1.05 6.55 -10.64
N GLU A 103 -0.82 6.01 -9.44
CA GLU A 103 -1.63 6.31 -8.26
C GLU A 103 -1.11 7.54 -7.47
N SER A 104 0.20 7.69 -7.34
CA SER A 104 0.82 8.78 -6.58
C SER A 104 2.29 9.00 -6.98
N THR A 105 2.54 10.10 -7.68
CA THR A 105 3.90 10.51 -8.08
C THR A 105 4.86 10.67 -6.90
N VAL A 106 4.40 11.23 -5.78
CA VAL A 106 5.21 11.42 -4.56
C VAL A 106 5.61 10.08 -3.95
N LEU A 107 4.71 9.09 -3.91
CA LEU A 107 5.06 7.76 -3.41
C LEU A 107 5.92 6.98 -4.40
N SER A 108 5.77 7.22 -5.70
CA SER A 108 6.68 6.67 -6.70
C SER A 108 8.11 7.14 -6.45
N GLU A 109 8.31 8.43 -6.19
CA GLU A 109 9.62 9.00 -5.84
C GLU A 109 10.22 8.32 -4.59
N VAL A 110 9.41 8.09 -3.55
CA VAL A 110 9.88 7.39 -2.33
C VAL A 110 10.25 5.94 -2.63
N PHE A 111 9.41 5.23 -3.39
CA PHE A 111 9.66 3.84 -3.76
C PHE A 111 10.93 3.70 -4.62
N ASP A 112 11.12 4.59 -5.58
CA ASP A 112 12.31 4.64 -6.44
C ASP A 112 13.57 4.97 -5.64
N ASN A 113 13.48 5.87 -4.66
CA ASN A 113 14.57 6.18 -3.74
C ASN A 113 14.94 4.94 -2.88
N CYS A 114 13.94 4.22 -2.37
CA CYS A 114 14.14 2.96 -1.64
C CYS A 114 14.88 1.92 -2.48
N LEU A 115 14.50 1.76 -3.75
CA LEU A 115 15.16 0.85 -4.68
C LEU A 115 16.60 1.30 -4.99
N THR A 116 16.82 2.59 -5.20
CA THR A 116 18.14 3.16 -5.48
C THR A 116 19.10 2.91 -4.33
N ASN A 117 18.65 3.14 -3.09
CA ASN A 117 19.47 2.93 -1.89
C ASN A 117 19.78 1.44 -1.64
N LEU A 118 18.92 0.53 -2.13
CA LEU A 118 19.13 -0.91 -2.02
C LEU A 118 20.05 -1.46 -3.12
N ASP A 119 20.12 -0.83 -4.29
CA ASP A 119 20.58 -1.46 -5.52
C ASP A 119 22.04 -1.94 -5.47
N ALA A 120 22.95 -1.12 -4.96
CA ALA A 120 24.36 -1.46 -4.87
C ALA A 120 24.60 -2.68 -3.95
N ALA A 121 24.06 -2.65 -2.73
CA ALA A 121 24.19 -3.74 -1.77
C ALA A 121 23.52 -5.02 -2.28
N PHE A 122 22.36 -4.91 -2.92
CA PHE A 122 21.65 -6.05 -3.52
C PHE A 122 22.45 -6.72 -4.64
N LYS A 123 23.00 -5.93 -5.57
CA LYS A 123 23.81 -6.46 -6.69
C LYS A 123 25.06 -7.17 -6.18
N GLN A 124 25.76 -6.55 -5.23
CA GLN A 124 26.94 -7.16 -4.61
C GLN A 124 26.57 -8.48 -3.92
N ALA A 125 25.53 -8.48 -3.07
CA ALA A 125 25.10 -9.68 -2.36
C ALA A 125 24.65 -10.81 -3.31
N CYS A 126 23.97 -10.49 -4.42
CA CYS A 126 23.62 -11.49 -5.44
C CYS A 126 24.87 -12.09 -6.10
N SER A 127 25.83 -11.25 -6.48
CA SER A 127 27.10 -11.68 -7.08
C SER A 127 27.85 -12.62 -6.12
N ASP A 128 27.99 -12.21 -4.86
CA ASP A 128 28.66 -13.01 -3.83
C ASP A 128 27.92 -14.33 -3.57
N ALA A 129 26.58 -14.31 -3.59
CA ALA A 129 25.75 -15.51 -3.45
C ALA A 129 26.03 -16.54 -4.56
N TRP A 130 26.06 -16.08 -5.82
CA TRP A 130 26.26 -16.95 -6.98
C TRP A 130 27.67 -17.54 -7.03
N ASN A 131 28.69 -16.78 -6.61
CA ASN A 131 30.07 -17.24 -6.58
C ASN A 131 30.39 -18.18 -5.40
N ALA A 132 29.54 -18.23 -4.38
CA ALA A 132 29.70 -19.15 -3.26
C ALA A 132 29.31 -20.59 -3.65
N THR A 133 29.95 -21.59 -3.03
CA THR A 133 29.55 -22.99 -3.20
C THR A 133 28.18 -23.27 -2.59
N PRO A 134 27.39 -24.22 -3.13
CA PRO A 134 26.14 -24.65 -2.52
C PRO A 134 26.30 -25.13 -1.08
N VAL A 135 25.25 -24.94 -0.29
CA VAL A 135 25.18 -25.40 1.11
C VAL A 135 24.93 -26.90 1.14
N THR A 136 25.83 -27.65 1.77
CA THR A 136 25.73 -29.12 1.87
C THR A 136 25.37 -29.61 3.26
N VAL A 137 25.51 -28.76 4.29
CA VAL A 137 25.17 -29.09 5.68
C VAL A 137 24.39 -27.96 6.36
N ALA A 138 23.53 -28.32 7.33
CA ALA A 138 22.66 -27.36 8.01
C ALA A 138 23.42 -26.23 8.72
N ALA A 139 24.63 -26.49 9.24
CA ALA A 139 25.45 -25.47 9.89
C ALA A 139 25.79 -24.28 8.97
N GLU A 140 25.92 -24.53 7.66
CA GLU A 140 26.20 -23.51 6.64
C GLU A 140 24.97 -22.66 6.29
N MET A 141 23.77 -23.03 6.75
CA MET A 141 22.57 -22.21 6.60
C MET A 141 22.58 -20.98 7.53
N ASN A 142 23.46 -20.96 8.53
CA ASN A 142 23.72 -19.74 9.30
C ASN A 142 24.62 -18.82 8.48
N LEU A 143 23.99 -17.86 7.80
CA LEU A 143 24.66 -16.99 6.84
C LEU A 143 25.49 -15.87 7.50
N GLY A 144 25.41 -15.71 8.83
CA GLY A 144 26.18 -14.69 9.55
C GLY A 144 25.96 -13.28 8.99
N GLY A 145 27.05 -12.53 8.79
CA GLY A 145 27.05 -11.17 8.22
C GLY A 145 26.89 -11.10 6.69
N PHE A 146 26.62 -12.22 6.01
CA PHE A 146 26.36 -12.22 4.57
C PHE A 146 25.06 -11.47 4.22
N GLY A 147 24.99 -10.96 2.99
CA GLY A 147 23.77 -10.43 2.38
C GLY A 147 23.75 -8.90 2.36
N VAL A 148 22.55 -8.34 2.23
CA VAL A 148 22.38 -6.88 2.17
C VAL A 148 22.48 -6.21 3.55
N GLY A 149 22.63 -6.98 4.64
CA GLY A 149 22.65 -6.46 6.01
C GLY A 149 21.27 -5.96 6.49
N ASN A 150 21.26 -5.14 7.54
CA ASN A 150 20.03 -4.61 8.10
C ASN A 150 19.44 -3.47 7.24
N GLN A 151 18.51 -3.84 6.36
CA GLN A 151 17.80 -2.92 5.45
C GLN A 151 16.42 -2.49 5.97
N GLN A 152 16.11 -2.69 7.26
CA GLN A 152 14.81 -2.35 7.84
C GLN A 152 14.45 -0.88 7.64
N HIS A 153 15.44 0.01 7.63
CA HIS A 153 15.24 1.44 7.42
C HIS A 153 14.60 1.76 6.05
N ILE A 154 14.87 0.96 5.00
CA ILE A 154 14.27 1.10 3.67
C ILE A 154 12.77 0.78 3.73
N VAL A 155 12.43 -0.35 4.35
CA VAL A 155 11.04 -0.79 4.54
C VAL A 155 10.27 0.23 5.37
N THR A 156 10.83 0.65 6.50
CA THR A 156 10.23 1.65 7.39
C THR A 156 10.09 3.03 6.72
N THR A 157 10.99 3.40 5.81
CA THR A 157 10.85 4.63 5.00
C THR A 157 9.59 4.57 4.14
N MET A 158 9.36 3.46 3.43
CA MET A 158 8.16 3.26 2.64
C MET A 158 6.90 3.21 3.52
N GLU A 159 6.91 2.48 4.63
CA GLU A 159 5.79 2.39 5.58
C GLU A 159 5.39 3.77 6.14
N ARG A 160 6.38 4.59 6.53
CA ARG A 160 6.15 5.96 7.01
C ARG A 160 5.49 6.82 5.94
N ALA A 161 5.95 6.73 4.69
CA ALA A 161 5.35 7.46 3.58
C ALA A 161 3.90 7.02 3.31
N LEU A 162 3.62 5.72 3.36
CA LEU A 162 2.27 5.17 3.22
C LEU A 162 1.31 5.66 4.30
N GLY A 163 1.80 5.95 5.51
CA GLY A 163 1.02 6.56 6.59
C GLY A 163 0.41 7.93 6.26
N TYR A 164 0.86 8.61 5.19
CA TYR A 164 0.29 9.86 4.70
C TYR A 164 -0.74 9.66 3.57
N ARG A 165 -0.80 8.47 2.97
CA ARG A 165 -1.71 8.17 1.85
C ARG A 165 -3.13 7.86 2.29
N PHE A 166 -3.30 7.32 3.49
CA PHE A 166 -4.58 6.87 4.02
C PHE A 166 -5.17 7.84 5.05
N GLY A 167 -6.50 7.79 5.22
CA GLY A 167 -7.22 8.68 6.14
C GLY A 167 -7.32 10.12 5.65
N LEU A 168 -7.49 11.07 6.57
CA LEU A 168 -7.63 12.51 6.26
C LEU A 168 -6.38 13.10 5.59
N ARG A 169 -5.21 12.51 5.83
CA ARG A 169 -3.93 12.94 5.26
C ARG A 169 -3.87 12.82 3.73
N ARG A 170 -4.77 12.03 3.12
CA ARG A 170 -4.89 11.93 1.65
C ARG A 170 -5.27 13.24 0.96
N LEU A 171 -5.86 14.19 1.71
CA LEU A 171 -6.28 15.49 1.20
C LEU A 171 -5.12 16.48 1.14
N ILE A 172 -3.94 16.11 1.66
CA ILE A 172 -2.76 16.96 1.63
C ILE A 172 -2.28 17.05 0.16
N PRO A 173 -2.14 18.27 -0.39
CA PRO A 173 -1.65 18.45 -1.75
C PRO A 173 -0.24 17.87 -1.94
N ALA A 174 0.03 17.34 -3.14
CA ALA A 174 1.30 16.67 -3.45
C ALA A 174 2.54 17.54 -3.17
N PHE A 175 2.49 18.86 -3.41
CA PHE A 175 3.62 19.75 -3.13
C PHE A 175 3.90 19.89 -1.62
N VAL A 176 2.86 19.84 -0.78
CA VAL A 176 2.99 19.85 0.69
C VAL A 176 3.56 18.52 1.17
N LEU A 177 3.09 17.40 0.61
CA LEU A 177 3.64 16.08 0.91
C LEU A 177 5.13 15.99 0.54
N ARG A 178 5.53 16.41 -0.68
CA ARG A 178 6.94 16.44 -1.09
C ARG A 178 7.81 17.25 -0.12
N ARG A 179 7.37 18.45 0.24
CA ARG A 179 8.08 19.29 1.23
C ARG A 179 8.20 18.60 2.58
N THR A 180 7.14 17.92 3.02
CA THR A 180 7.13 17.19 4.29
C THR A 180 8.07 16.00 4.24
N PHE A 181 8.09 15.24 3.14
CA PHE A 181 8.94 14.07 2.98
C PHE A 181 10.43 14.43 2.91
N ARG A 182 10.79 15.53 2.24
CA ARG A 182 12.17 16.07 2.30
C ARG A 182 12.58 16.46 3.71
N ARG A 183 11.70 17.12 4.47
CA ARG A 183 11.95 17.45 5.89
C ARG A 183 12.14 16.21 6.76
N LEU A 184 11.42 15.13 6.44
CA LEU A 184 11.52 13.84 7.13
C LEU A 184 12.63 12.95 6.56
N GLN A 185 13.42 13.43 5.60
CA GLN A 185 14.50 12.69 4.93
C GLN A 185 14.03 11.38 4.25
N LEU A 186 12.76 11.32 3.84
CA LEU A 186 12.21 10.19 3.06
C LEU A 186 12.49 10.34 1.56
N LEU A 187 12.70 11.59 1.13
CA LEU A 187 13.13 11.98 -0.21
C LEU A 187 14.42 12.81 -0.09
N PRO A 188 15.30 12.74 -1.09
CA PRO A 188 16.43 13.66 -1.22
C PRO A 188 15.98 15.12 -1.43
#